data_AF-A0A392MX01-F1
#
_entry.id   AF-A0A392MX01-F1
#
_cell.length_a   1.000
_cell.length_b   1.000
_cell.length_c   1.000
_cell.angle_alpha   90.00
_cell.angle_beta   90.00
_cell.angle_gamma   90.00
#
_symmetry.space_group_name_H-M   'P 1'
#
loop_
_entity.id
_entity.type
_entity.pdbx_description
1 polymer ?
#
loop_
_entity_poly.entity_id
_entity_poly.type
_entity_poly.pdbx_seq_one_letter_code
_entity_poly.pdbx_strand_id
1 'polypeptide(L)'
;MNVVDGLKLYEDLFDSTEVSELVSVVNDLRVAGRRGQFQGSQTYVVSKRPMNGHGREMIQLGVPIVDAPPDVDNMTASTKGKSYNFTYVSFCSQKNVESIPSLFQDIIERMAASQVMTVKPDACIVDFYNEGDHSMPNSVPSWYGRTVYMLFLTKCDMTFGRTIVSDHHPWDYRGSLKLSLVPG
;
A
#
# COMPACT_ATOMS: atom_id res chain seq x y z
N MET A 1 -9.20 15.52 19.62
CA MET A 1 -8.10 14.79 18.96
C MET A 1 -8.21 15.08 17.47
N ASN A 2 -7.12 15.50 16.84
CA ASN A 2 -7.11 15.95 15.45
C ASN A 2 -6.89 14.75 14.50
N VAL A 3 -7.83 14.50 13.58
CA VAL A 3 -7.79 13.34 12.66
C VAL A 3 -6.70 13.48 11.60
N VAL A 4 -6.23 14.71 11.36
CA VAL A 4 -5.21 15.01 10.34
C VAL A 4 -3.83 15.26 10.95
N ASP A 5 -3.67 15.05 12.25
CA ASP A 5 -2.37 15.21 12.90
C ASP A 5 -1.39 14.15 12.36
N GLY A 6 -0.24 14.61 11.85
CA GLY A 6 0.72 13.77 11.15
C GLY A 6 0.45 13.54 9.65
N LEU A 7 -0.68 14.01 9.10
CA LEU A 7 -0.93 13.97 7.66
C LEU A 7 -0.13 15.08 6.96
N LYS A 8 0.62 14.71 5.92
CA LYS A 8 1.28 15.65 5.00
C LYS A 8 0.80 15.35 3.58
N LEU A 9 0.35 16.38 2.88
CA LEU A 9 0.04 16.32 1.47
C LEU A 9 1.17 17.01 0.71
N TYR A 10 1.70 16.33 -0.29
CA TYR A 10 2.64 16.88 -1.25
C TYR A 10 1.98 16.84 -2.62
N GLU A 11 2.18 17.90 -3.40
CA GLU A 11 1.62 18.06 -4.74
C GLU A 11 2.78 18.40 -5.69
N ASP A 12 2.57 18.22 -6.98
CA ASP A 12 3.53 18.55 -8.04
C ASP A 12 4.89 17.82 -7.91
N LEU A 13 4.89 16.61 -7.34
CA LEU A 13 6.09 15.78 -7.18
C LEU A 13 6.43 14.93 -8.43
N PHE A 14 5.42 14.72 -9.28
CA PHE A 14 5.48 13.94 -10.52
C PHE A 14 4.85 14.74 -11.65
N ASP A 15 5.48 14.71 -12.82
CA ASP A 15 4.85 15.24 -14.03
C ASP A 15 3.95 14.20 -14.72
N SER A 16 3.21 14.64 -15.75
CA SER A 16 2.30 13.76 -16.48
C SER A 16 3.00 12.58 -17.17
N THR A 17 4.27 12.73 -17.54
CA THR A 17 5.06 11.69 -18.18
C THR A 17 5.45 10.63 -17.17
N GLU A 18 5.98 11.02 -16.01
CA GLU A 18 6.31 10.11 -14.92
C GLU A 18 5.08 9.34 -14.43
N VAL A 19 3.93 10.02 -14.28
CA VAL A 19 2.66 9.36 -13.94
C VAL A 19 2.27 8.34 -15.02
N SER A 20 2.40 8.69 -16.30
CA SER A 20 2.07 7.76 -17.40
C SER A 20 3.00 6.54 -17.43
N GLU A 21 4.28 6.71 -17.14
CA GLU A 21 5.25 5.60 -17.05
C GLU A 21 4.91 4.66 -15.89
N LEU A 22 4.62 5.23 -14.71
CA LEU A 22 4.16 4.46 -13.55
C LEU A 22 2.88 3.68 -13.86
N VAL A 23 1.90 4.33 -14.49
CA VAL A 23 0.64 3.70 -14.93
C VAL A 23 0.92 2.53 -15.88
N SER A 24 1.86 2.68 -16.82
CA SER A 24 2.24 1.59 -17.72
C SER A 24 2.80 0.40 -16.94
N VAL A 25 3.79 0.65 -16.06
CA VAL A 25 4.45 -0.40 -15.28
C VAL A 25 3.47 -1.14 -14.38
N VAL A 26 2.60 -0.43 -13.64
CA VAL A 26 1.63 -1.10 -12.77
C VAL A 26 0.59 -1.91 -13.56
N ASN A 27 0.20 -1.45 -14.75
CA ASN A 27 -0.72 -2.20 -15.59
C ASN A 27 -0.07 -3.46 -16.17
N ASP A 28 1.19 -3.40 -16.57
CA ASP A 28 1.94 -4.58 -17.01
C ASP A 28 2.07 -5.61 -15.87
N LEU A 29 2.35 -5.14 -14.65
CA LEU A 29 2.34 -5.99 -13.45
C LEU A 29 0.95 -6.60 -13.19
N ARG A 30 -0.14 -5.84 -13.34
CA ARG A 30 -1.50 -6.36 -13.19
C ARG A 30 -1.81 -7.45 -14.22
N VAL A 31 -1.41 -7.24 -15.48
CA VAL A 31 -1.57 -8.24 -16.55
C VAL A 31 -0.76 -9.49 -16.25
N ALA A 32 0.48 -9.35 -15.79
CA ALA A 32 1.33 -10.46 -15.38
C ALA A 32 0.71 -11.26 -14.21
N GLY A 33 0.16 -10.55 -13.21
CA GLY A 33 -0.56 -11.14 -12.09
C GLY A 33 -1.78 -11.95 -12.52
N ARG A 34 -2.62 -11.38 -13.40
CA ARG A 34 -3.78 -12.10 -13.98
C ARG A 34 -3.38 -13.35 -14.77
N ARG A 35 -2.20 -13.36 -15.36
CA ARG A 35 -1.64 -14.51 -16.12
C ARG A 35 -0.88 -15.50 -15.25
N GLY A 36 -0.75 -15.25 -13.94
CA GLY A 36 0.00 -16.11 -13.03
C GLY A 36 1.51 -16.16 -13.31
N GLN A 37 2.07 -15.05 -13.81
CA GLN A 37 3.48 -14.99 -14.25
C GLN A 37 4.47 -14.64 -13.13
N PHE A 38 3.99 -14.37 -11.92
CA PHE A 38 4.84 -14.08 -10.76
C PHE A 38 5.35 -15.37 -10.12
N GLN A 39 6.61 -15.35 -9.67
CA GLN A 39 7.18 -16.46 -8.91
C GLN A 39 6.63 -16.51 -7.48
N GLY A 40 6.34 -15.33 -6.93
CA GLY A 40 5.79 -15.18 -5.60
C GLY A 40 4.27 -15.38 -5.55
N SER A 41 3.81 -16.41 -4.84
CA SER A 41 2.38 -16.74 -4.71
C SER A 41 1.56 -15.65 -4.02
N GLN A 42 2.20 -14.72 -3.31
CA GLN A 42 1.56 -13.60 -2.63
C GLN A 42 1.80 -12.25 -3.33
N THR A 43 2.46 -12.26 -4.49
CA THR A 43 2.70 -11.03 -5.27
C THR A 43 1.39 -10.45 -5.77
N TYR A 44 0.47 -11.28 -6.25
CA TYR A 44 -0.80 -10.83 -6.81
C TYR A 44 -1.97 -11.50 -6.10
N VAL A 45 -2.86 -10.68 -5.53
CA VAL A 45 -4.00 -11.15 -4.75
C VAL A 45 -5.26 -10.49 -5.28
N VAL A 46 -6.26 -11.30 -5.60
CA VAL A 46 -7.60 -10.83 -5.97
C VAL A 46 -8.52 -11.03 -4.78
N SER A 47 -9.05 -9.93 -4.27
CA SER A 47 -10.07 -9.94 -3.22
C SER A 47 -11.43 -9.61 -3.83
N LYS A 48 -12.39 -10.53 -3.67
CA LYS A 48 -13.77 -10.31 -4.09
C LYS A 48 -14.43 -9.29 -3.17
N ARG A 49 -15.35 -8.49 -3.72
CA ARG A 49 -16.12 -7.51 -2.95
C ARG A 49 -17.14 -8.22 -2.04
N PRO A 50 -17.52 -7.62 -0.89
CA PRO A 50 -18.70 -8.04 -0.12
C PRO A 50 -20.05 -7.79 -0.82
N MET A 51 -20.08 -7.04 -1.93
CA MET A 51 -21.27 -6.56 -2.67
C MET A 51 -21.09 -6.73 -4.22
N ASN A 52 -21.95 -6.11 -5.04
CA ASN A 52 -22.03 -6.25 -6.52
C ASN A 52 -20.88 -5.62 -7.36
N GLY A 53 -19.73 -5.28 -6.78
CA GLY A 53 -18.62 -4.68 -7.55
C GLY A 53 -17.52 -5.65 -7.91
N HIS A 54 -16.53 -5.19 -8.68
CA HIS A 54 -15.50 -6.07 -9.23
C HIS A 54 -14.46 -6.51 -8.19
N GLY A 55 -14.32 -5.77 -7.09
CA GLY A 55 -13.42 -6.10 -5.99
C GLY A 55 -12.14 -5.28 -6.01
N ARG A 56 -11.06 -5.85 -5.47
CA ARG A 56 -9.73 -5.25 -5.45
C ARG A 56 -8.72 -6.28 -5.94
N GLU A 57 -7.92 -5.86 -6.91
CA GLU A 57 -6.68 -6.56 -7.27
C GLU A 57 -5.53 -5.83 -6.58
N MET A 58 -4.62 -6.58 -5.97
CA MET A 58 -3.51 -6.07 -5.21
C MET A 58 -2.22 -6.68 -5.73
N ILE A 59 -1.20 -5.84 -5.89
CA ILE A 59 0.17 -6.28 -6.12
C ILE A 59 1.02 -5.90 -4.90
N GLN A 60 1.77 -6.86 -4.35
CA GLN A 60 2.70 -6.64 -3.26
C GLN A 60 4.13 -6.89 -3.76
N LEU A 61 5.03 -5.98 -3.42
CA LEU A 61 6.42 -5.96 -3.87
C LEU A 61 7.36 -5.71 -2.68
N GLY A 62 8.55 -6.28 -2.69
CA GLY A 62 9.58 -6.07 -1.66
C GLY A 62 9.44 -7.03 -0.48
N VAL A 63 9.26 -6.50 0.73
CA VAL A 63 9.02 -7.33 1.93
C VAL A 63 7.53 -7.72 2.01
N PRO A 64 7.19 -9.00 2.25
CA PRO A 64 5.79 -9.41 2.42
C PRO A 64 5.22 -8.85 3.74
N ILE A 65 4.28 -7.90 3.64
CA ILE A 65 3.64 -7.19 4.76
C ILE A 65 2.14 -7.48 4.89
N VAL A 66 1.51 -8.03 3.85
CA VAL A 66 0.10 -8.43 3.84
C VAL A 66 -0.05 -9.76 4.59
N ASP A 67 -0.99 -9.79 5.55
CA ASP A 67 -1.20 -10.91 6.48
C ASP A 67 0.08 -11.29 7.27
N ALA A 68 0.89 -10.30 7.66
CA ALA A 68 1.96 -10.50 8.62
C ALA A 68 1.37 -10.67 10.04
N PRO A 69 1.89 -11.60 10.88
CA PRO A 69 1.37 -11.79 12.22
C PRO A 69 1.48 -10.50 13.07
N PRO A 70 0.49 -10.21 13.95
CA PRO A 70 0.39 -8.96 14.69
C PRO A 70 1.46 -8.74 15.79
N ASP A 71 2.32 -9.72 16.09
CA ASP A 71 3.22 -9.68 17.25
C ASP A 71 4.68 -9.30 16.89
N VAL A 72 4.91 -8.03 16.55
CA VAL A 72 6.27 -7.48 16.37
C VAL A 72 6.65 -6.36 17.36
N ASP A 73 5.73 -5.89 18.21
CA ASP A 73 5.97 -4.68 19.03
C ASP A 73 6.43 -4.92 20.48
N ASN A 74 6.60 -6.17 20.93
CA ASN A 74 7.11 -6.45 22.28
C ASN A 74 8.34 -7.37 22.25
N MET A 75 9.54 -6.84 21.96
CA MET A 75 10.73 -7.22 22.73
C MET A 75 11.90 -6.25 22.50
N THR A 76 11.96 -5.20 23.31
CA THR A 76 13.24 -4.55 23.62
C THR A 76 14.22 -5.58 24.18
N ALA A 77 15.39 -5.67 23.57
CA ALA A 77 16.62 -6.31 24.01
C ALA A 77 16.60 -6.95 25.42
N SER A 78 16.31 -8.24 25.51
CA SER A 78 16.95 -9.16 26.47
C SER A 78 16.46 -10.58 26.26
N THR A 79 17.31 -11.44 25.72
CA THR A 79 17.84 -12.63 26.41
C THR A 79 18.57 -13.50 25.39
N LYS A 80 19.77 -13.93 25.77
CA LYS A 80 20.69 -14.78 25.02
C LYS A 80 20.01 -16.02 24.43
N GLY A 81 20.25 -16.22 23.13
CA GLY A 81 20.36 -17.54 22.51
C GLY A 81 19.13 -18.42 22.52
N LYS A 82 18.20 -18.21 21.59
CA LYS A 82 17.41 -19.25 20.89
C LYS A 82 16.58 -18.63 19.74
N SER A 83 17.00 -18.91 18.51
CA SER A 83 16.16 -19.12 17.30
C SER A 83 14.95 -18.20 17.02
N TYR A 84 15.12 -16.87 17.01
CA TYR A 84 14.10 -15.96 16.43
C TYR A 84 14.42 -15.55 14.97
N ASN A 85 15.70 -15.47 14.61
CA ASN A 85 16.11 -15.20 13.22
C ASN A 85 15.79 -16.34 12.25
N PHE A 86 15.70 -17.59 12.73
CA PHE A 86 15.37 -18.72 11.84
C PHE A 86 13.87 -18.74 11.48
N THR A 87 12.99 -18.34 12.40
CA THR A 87 11.52 -18.38 12.19
C THR A 87 10.99 -17.21 11.36
N TYR A 88 11.50 -15.98 11.56
CA TYR A 88 11.13 -14.82 10.72
C TYR A 88 11.62 -14.99 9.29
N VAL A 89 12.90 -15.38 9.12
CA VAL A 89 13.46 -15.71 7.80
C VAL A 89 12.69 -16.88 7.19
N SER A 90 12.35 -17.94 7.93
CA SER A 90 11.58 -19.06 7.38
C SER A 90 10.13 -18.72 7.04
N PHE A 91 9.49 -17.76 7.72
CA PHE A 91 8.13 -17.31 7.41
C PHE A 91 8.10 -16.38 6.19
N CYS A 92 9.04 -15.43 6.11
CA CYS A 92 9.23 -14.58 4.92
C CYS A 92 9.69 -15.41 3.70
N SER A 93 10.55 -16.42 3.90
CA SER A 93 10.99 -17.33 2.82
C SER A 93 9.89 -18.25 2.29
N GLN A 94 8.75 -18.40 2.97
CA GLN A 94 7.58 -19.12 2.44
C GLN A 94 6.67 -18.22 1.61
N LYS A 95 6.74 -16.90 1.82
CA LYS A 95 5.92 -15.88 1.15
C LYS A 95 6.79 -15.06 0.20
N ASN A 96 7.19 -15.68 -0.91
CA ASN A 96 7.89 -14.95 -1.95
C ASN A 96 6.95 -13.89 -2.56
N VAL A 97 7.46 -12.69 -2.70
CA VAL A 97 6.87 -11.59 -3.48
C VAL A 97 7.94 -11.07 -4.43
N GLU A 98 7.52 -10.48 -5.55
CA GLU A 98 8.48 -9.87 -6.48
C GLU A 98 9.22 -8.69 -5.83
N SER A 99 10.42 -8.39 -6.32
CA SER A 99 11.16 -7.21 -5.88
C SER A 99 10.45 -5.92 -6.32
N ILE A 100 10.73 -4.83 -5.63
CA ILE A 100 10.30 -3.49 -6.06
C ILE A 100 10.98 -3.16 -7.41
N PRO A 101 10.22 -2.85 -8.48
CA PRO A 101 10.77 -2.49 -9.79
C PRO A 101 11.75 -1.33 -9.73
N SER A 102 12.74 -1.30 -10.63
CA SER A 102 13.77 -0.25 -10.66
C SER A 102 13.18 1.16 -10.76
N LEU A 103 12.14 1.36 -11.59
CA LEU A 103 11.46 2.65 -11.69
C LEU A 103 10.95 3.15 -10.33
N PHE A 104 10.42 2.25 -9.49
CA PHE A 104 9.92 2.61 -8.17
C PHE A 104 11.08 2.92 -7.22
N GLN A 105 12.18 2.16 -7.33
CA GLN A 105 13.39 2.43 -6.55
C GLN A 105 13.98 3.81 -6.88
N ASP A 106 14.06 4.17 -8.16
CA ASP A 106 14.57 5.47 -8.60
C ASP A 106 13.72 6.62 -8.02
N ILE A 107 12.40 6.45 -8.00
CA ILE A 107 11.47 7.39 -7.37
C ILE A 107 11.67 7.44 -5.85
N ILE A 108 11.78 6.30 -5.17
CA ILE A 108 12.04 6.23 -3.72
C ILE A 108 13.34 6.95 -3.37
N GLU A 109 14.39 6.75 -4.17
CA GLU A 109 15.68 7.43 -3.98
C GLU A 109 15.56 8.93 -4.17
N ARG A 110 14.87 9.38 -5.22
CA ARG A 110 14.61 10.80 -5.49
C ARG A 110 13.82 11.44 -4.35
N MET A 111 12.77 10.79 -3.86
CA MET A 111 11.92 11.30 -2.76
C MET A 111 12.63 11.30 -1.41
N ALA A 112 13.53 10.35 -1.18
CA ALA A 112 14.38 10.36 0.01
C ALA A 112 15.41 11.50 -0.05
N ALA A 113 16.03 11.72 -1.21
CA ALA A 113 16.98 12.81 -1.42
C ALA A 113 16.31 14.18 -1.23
N SER A 114 15.06 14.35 -1.65
CA SER A 114 14.27 15.58 -1.45
C SER A 114 13.64 15.71 -0.05
N GLN A 115 13.90 14.77 0.87
CA GLN A 115 13.36 14.74 2.24
C GLN A 115 11.81 14.64 2.31
N VAL A 116 11.15 14.27 1.21
CA VAL A 116 9.72 13.94 1.20
C VAL A 116 9.50 12.61 1.93
N MET A 117 10.35 11.61 1.64
CA MET A 117 10.40 10.33 2.35
C MET A 117 11.50 10.36 3.41
N THR A 118 11.13 10.43 4.69
CA THR A 118 12.09 10.43 5.81
C THR A 118 12.66 9.05 6.09
N VAL A 119 11.98 8.00 5.61
CA VAL A 119 12.38 6.59 5.69
C VAL A 119 12.05 5.96 4.34
N LYS A 120 13.00 5.24 3.75
CA LYS A 120 12.78 4.52 2.48
C LYS A 120 11.90 3.29 2.71
N PRO A 121 10.80 3.11 1.96
CA PRO A 121 10.01 1.88 2.06
C PRO A 121 10.79 0.69 1.51
N ASP A 122 10.68 -0.45 2.19
CA ASP A 122 11.17 -1.77 1.76
C ASP A 122 10.04 -2.68 1.23
N ALA A 123 8.79 -2.21 1.33
CA ALA A 123 7.60 -2.84 0.81
C ALA A 123 6.71 -1.84 0.07
N CYS A 124 6.05 -2.30 -0.98
CA CYS A 124 5.11 -1.51 -1.77
C CYS A 124 3.85 -2.33 -2.05
N ILE A 125 2.69 -1.69 -1.94
CA ILE A 125 1.41 -2.26 -2.35
C ILE A 125 0.83 -1.38 -3.45
N VAL A 126 0.43 -1.99 -4.56
CA VAL A 126 -0.31 -1.33 -5.64
C VAL A 126 -1.73 -1.88 -5.64
N ASP A 127 -2.69 -0.97 -5.40
CA ASP A 127 -4.10 -1.29 -5.36
C ASP A 127 -4.81 -0.87 -6.63
N PHE A 128 -5.53 -1.81 -7.22
CA PHE A 128 -6.37 -1.58 -8.39
C PHE A 128 -7.83 -1.68 -8.00
N TYR A 129 -8.54 -0.57 -8.21
CA TYR A 129 -9.98 -0.47 -8.13
C TYR A 129 -10.51 -0.14 -9.53
N ASN A 130 -11.53 -0.85 -10.00
CA ASN A 130 -12.22 -0.46 -11.23
C ASN A 130 -13.18 0.70 -10.93
N GLU A 131 -13.76 1.28 -11.98
CA GLU A 131 -14.74 2.35 -11.82
C GLU A 131 -15.91 1.91 -10.91
N GLY A 132 -16.24 2.75 -9.93
CA GLY A 132 -17.22 2.43 -8.88
C GLY A 132 -16.73 1.49 -7.77
N ASP A 133 -15.50 0.96 -7.87
CA ASP A 133 -14.84 0.23 -6.79
C ASP A 133 -14.20 1.18 -5.76
N HIS A 134 -14.09 0.73 -4.51
CA HIS A 134 -13.48 1.47 -3.41
C HIS A 134 -12.99 0.51 -2.31
N SER A 135 -12.06 0.97 -1.48
CA SER A 135 -11.67 0.29 -0.24
C SER A 135 -12.77 0.43 0.82
N MET A 136 -13.00 -0.62 1.60
CA MET A 136 -13.73 -0.47 2.87
C MET A 136 -12.90 0.41 3.83
N PRO A 137 -13.54 1.12 4.77
CA PRO A 137 -12.84 1.84 5.83
C PRO A 137 -11.86 0.89 6.54
N ASN A 138 -10.60 1.31 6.61
CA ASN A 138 -9.53 0.54 7.21
C ASN A 138 -8.54 1.46 7.91
N SER A 139 -7.76 0.87 8.81
CA SER A 139 -6.61 1.52 9.44
C SER A 139 -5.36 0.84 8.94
N VAL A 140 -4.29 1.62 8.73
CA VAL A 140 -2.96 1.06 8.49
C VAL A 140 -2.62 0.11 9.64
N PRO A 141 -2.24 -1.15 9.35
CA PRO A 141 -1.88 -2.12 10.38
C PRO A 141 -0.77 -1.61 11.31
N SER A 142 -0.83 -1.96 12.59
CA SER A 142 0.13 -1.44 13.60
C SER A 142 1.56 -1.90 13.34
N TRP A 143 1.75 -3.06 12.71
CA TRP A 143 3.05 -3.61 12.37
C TRP A 143 3.69 -2.97 11.13
N TYR A 144 3.00 -2.06 10.43
CA TYR A 144 3.62 -1.29 9.35
C TYR A 144 4.54 -0.24 9.97
N GLY A 145 5.75 -0.12 9.43
CA GLY A 145 6.65 0.97 9.78
C GLY A 145 5.98 2.33 9.51
N ARG A 146 6.28 3.31 10.37
CA ARG A 146 5.87 4.71 10.14
C ARG A 146 7.06 5.49 9.60
N THR A 147 6.90 6.38 8.62
CA THR A 147 5.66 6.84 7.97
C THR A 147 5.24 5.94 6.80
N VAL A 148 3.94 5.89 6.50
CA VAL A 148 3.40 5.29 5.26
C VAL A 148 3.16 6.37 4.21
N TYR A 149 3.57 6.09 2.98
CA TYR A 149 3.40 7.00 1.84
C TYR A 149 2.33 6.42 0.91
N MET A 150 1.48 7.29 0.35
CA MET A 150 0.44 6.94 -0.62
C MET A 150 0.62 7.83 -1.84
N LEU A 151 0.74 7.20 -3.01
CA LEU A 151 0.83 7.85 -4.32
C LEU A 151 -0.41 7.46 -5.13
N PHE A 152 -1.02 8.43 -5.82
CA PHE A 152 -2.20 8.22 -6.63
C PHE A 152 -1.84 8.33 -8.10
N LEU A 153 -2.22 7.33 -8.89
CA LEU A 153 -1.97 7.31 -10.34
C LEU A 153 -3.21 7.67 -11.16
N THR A 154 -4.35 7.85 -10.50
CA THR A 154 -5.61 8.31 -11.06
C THR A 154 -6.26 9.29 -10.10
N LYS A 155 -7.20 10.11 -10.60
CA LYS A 155 -7.99 10.97 -9.72
C LYS A 155 -8.75 10.11 -8.71
N CYS A 156 -8.58 10.41 -7.43
CA CYS A 156 -9.14 9.61 -6.34
C CYS A 156 -9.64 10.52 -5.22
N ASP A 157 -10.77 10.17 -4.62
CA ASP A 157 -11.24 10.80 -3.39
C ASP A 157 -10.84 9.94 -2.19
N MET A 158 -10.20 10.53 -1.19
CA MET A 158 -9.88 9.88 0.08
C MET A 158 -10.68 10.48 1.24
N THR A 159 -11.23 9.62 2.09
CA THR A 159 -11.99 10.02 3.27
C THR A 159 -11.28 9.56 4.54
N PHE A 160 -11.00 10.49 5.44
CA PHE A 160 -10.37 10.24 6.73
C PHE A 160 -11.34 10.57 7.88
N GLY A 161 -11.32 9.76 8.93
CA GLY A 161 -12.20 9.93 10.07
C GLY A 161 -11.87 8.93 11.16
N ARG A 162 -12.03 9.33 12.43
CA ARG A 162 -12.09 8.36 13.53
C ARG A 162 -13.29 7.42 13.37
N THR A 163 -14.38 7.99 12.88
CA THR A 163 -15.60 7.28 12.55
C THR A 163 -15.90 7.60 11.10
N ILE A 164 -15.97 6.56 10.28
CA ILE A 164 -16.38 6.64 8.88
C ILE A 164 -17.72 5.93 8.78
N VAL A 165 -18.77 6.68 8.43
CA VAL A 165 -20.13 6.15 8.29
C VAL A 165 -20.46 5.97 6.81
N SER A 166 -21.26 4.95 6.48
CA SER A 166 -21.87 4.81 5.16
C SER A 166 -23.25 5.44 5.20
N ASP A 167 -23.55 6.37 4.29
CA ASP A 167 -24.91 6.88 4.12
C ASP A 167 -25.81 5.85 3.40
N HIS A 168 -27.11 6.18 3.28
CA HIS A 168 -28.13 5.34 2.65
C HIS A 168 -27.87 5.07 1.16
N HIS A 169 -27.09 5.93 0.49
CA HIS A 169 -26.50 5.57 -0.78
C HIS A 169 -25.30 4.72 -0.47
N PRO A 170 -25.35 3.45 -0.89
CA PRO A 170 -24.20 2.65 -0.68
C PRO A 170 -23.08 3.30 -1.52
N TRP A 171 -21.85 3.30 -1.02
CA TRP A 171 -20.63 3.86 -1.63
C TRP A 171 -20.32 5.33 -1.30
N ASP A 172 -21.15 6.04 -0.53
CA ASP A 172 -20.85 7.38 -0.02
C ASP A 172 -20.40 7.33 1.45
N TYR A 173 -19.10 7.13 1.66
CA TYR A 173 -18.51 7.19 3.00
C TYR A 173 -18.31 8.64 3.43
N ARG A 174 -18.73 8.93 4.67
CA ARG A 174 -18.56 10.24 5.30
C ARG A 174 -17.65 10.13 6.50
N GLY A 175 -16.59 10.93 6.47
CA GLY A 175 -15.61 11.08 7.55
C GLY A 175 -15.44 12.53 7.96
N SER A 176 -14.45 12.79 8.80
CA SER A 176 -14.13 14.14 9.28
C SER A 176 -13.39 14.99 8.24
N LEU A 177 -12.70 14.35 7.28
CA LEU A 177 -12.03 15.00 6.17
C LEU A 177 -12.26 14.20 4.89
N LYS A 178 -12.53 14.89 3.79
CA LYS A 178 -12.53 14.32 2.44
C LYS A 178 -11.60 15.14 1.56
N LEU A 179 -10.66 14.49 0.90
CA LEU A 179 -9.71 15.08 -0.04
C LEU A 179 -10.00 14.55 -1.45
N SER A 180 -9.94 15.41 -2.46
CA SER A 180 -9.91 15.00 -3.86
C SER A 180 -8.49 15.16 -4.36
N LEU A 181 -7.86 14.05 -4.74
CA LEU A 181 -6.45 13.95 -5.07
C LEU A 181 -6.30 13.76 -6.57
N VAL A 182 -5.34 14.48 -7.15
CA VAL A 182 -4.96 14.34 -8.56
C VAL A 182 -3.85 13.28 -8.69
N PRO A 183 -3.61 12.74 -9.90
CA PRO A 183 -2.46 11.87 -10.12
C PRO A 183 -1.13 12.59 -9.88
N GLY A 184 -0.16 11.89 -9.28
CA GLY A 184 1.15 12.43 -8.90
C GLY A 184 1.22 12.86 -7.45
#